data_AF-A0A9E7R750-F1
#
_entry.id   AF-A0A9E7R750-F1
#
_cell.length_a   1.000
_cell.length_b   1.000
_cell.length_c   1.000
_cell.angle_alpha   90.00
_cell.angle_beta   90.00
_cell.angle_gamma   90.00
#
_symmetry.space_group_name_H-M   'P 1'
#
loop_
_entity.id
_entity.type
_entity.pdbx_description
1 polymer ?
#
loop_
_entity_poly.entity_id
_entity_poly.type
_entity_poly.pdbx_seq_one_letter_code
_entity_poly.pdbx_strand_id
1 'polypeptide(L)'
;MPSTDDDGDRFGERFAEFLDSIGLEELTADYREEHRTAESNLEAAFGDAPDLSETPHVAEVNRVNEHRDGSDVVVPVVPAVFEASGEPPRQRVYEVVGTVLAAVHPVFDGADCHVRHYDVQFAYADEAAEAVVYRRVTVDPGLAERALTDSTFDAMALARAVKEGDDGDDGVPPVDFQRFDARSTSAGSYAGGHAAVHAATVAASSGAAASCASGGAGAGAGGAPGC
;
A
#
# COMPACT_ATOMS: atom_id res chain seq x y z
N MET A 1 -28.31 22.95 19.38
CA MET A 1 -27.06 22.18 19.22
C MET A 1 -27.44 20.72 19.05
N PRO A 2 -27.18 20.12 17.88
CA PRO A 2 -27.02 18.68 17.78
C PRO A 2 -25.53 18.37 17.54
N SER A 3 -25.02 17.43 18.32
CA SER A 3 -23.66 16.91 18.30
C SER A 3 -23.42 16.11 17.02
N THR A 4 -22.25 16.30 16.41
CA THR A 4 -21.77 15.57 15.24
C THR A 4 -20.66 14.63 15.73
N ASP A 5 -21.03 13.43 16.15
CA ASP A 5 -20.09 12.37 16.53
C ASP A 5 -20.75 11.02 16.22
N ASP A 6 -20.73 10.57 14.95
CA ASP A 6 -21.21 9.22 14.57
C ASP A 6 -20.62 8.69 13.22
N ASP A 7 -19.78 9.47 12.52
CA ASP A 7 -19.23 9.04 11.22
C ASP A 7 -17.84 8.36 11.30
N GLY A 8 -17.12 8.51 12.43
CA GLY A 8 -15.81 7.88 12.64
C GLY A 8 -15.87 6.39 12.97
N ASP A 9 -16.87 5.98 13.76
CA ASP A 9 -17.02 4.59 14.21
C ASP A 9 -17.45 3.65 13.06
N ARG A 10 -18.22 4.18 12.10
CA ARG A 10 -18.78 3.39 11.00
C ARG A 10 -17.75 2.96 9.95
N PHE A 11 -16.66 3.72 9.82
CA PHE A 11 -15.54 3.37 8.94
C PHE A 11 -14.68 2.28 9.56
N GLY A 12 -14.41 2.38 10.88
CA GLY A 12 -13.73 1.34 11.64
C GLY A 12 -14.49 0.01 11.68
N GLU A 13 -15.82 0.04 11.82
CA GLU A 13 -16.66 -1.17 11.81
C GLU A 13 -16.69 -1.87 10.44
N ARG A 14 -16.74 -1.12 9.34
CA ARG A 14 -16.67 -1.71 7.98
C ARG A 14 -15.30 -2.28 7.66
N PHE A 15 -14.24 -1.66 8.17
CA PHE A 15 -12.89 -2.18 8.03
C PHE A 15 -12.72 -3.45 8.87
N ALA A 16 -13.26 -3.48 10.08
CA ALA A 16 -13.31 -4.68 10.91
C ALA A 16 -14.14 -5.81 10.27
N GLU A 17 -15.28 -5.51 9.65
CA GLU A 17 -16.13 -6.48 8.93
C GLU A 17 -15.45 -7.00 7.64
N PHE A 18 -14.65 -6.16 6.98
CA PHE A 18 -13.80 -6.57 5.86
C PHE A 18 -12.66 -7.50 6.32
N LEU A 19 -11.99 -7.17 7.42
CA LEU A 19 -10.96 -8.00 8.06
C LEU A 19 -11.53 -9.35 8.55
N ASP A 20 -12.77 -9.34 9.07
CA ASP A 20 -13.54 -10.54 9.47
C ASP A 20 -13.82 -11.45 8.26
N SER A 21 -14.19 -10.88 7.11
CA SER A 21 -14.51 -11.67 5.91
C SER A 21 -13.30 -12.31 5.20
N ILE A 22 -12.07 -11.87 5.51
CA ILE A 22 -10.82 -12.34 4.87
C ILE A 22 -10.04 -13.33 5.75
N GLY A 23 -10.52 -13.63 6.97
CA GLY A 23 -9.82 -14.55 7.88
C GLY A 23 -8.56 -13.94 8.52
N LEU A 24 -8.51 -12.61 8.62
CA LEU A 24 -7.39 -11.85 9.19
C LEU A 24 -7.43 -11.74 10.73
N GLU A 25 -8.47 -12.23 11.40
CA GLU A 25 -8.58 -12.19 12.88
C GLU A 25 -7.41 -12.87 13.60
N GLU A 26 -6.83 -13.93 13.01
CA GLU A 26 -5.78 -14.72 13.67
C GLU A 26 -4.37 -14.15 13.45
N LEU A 27 -4.15 -13.39 12.36
CA LEU A 27 -2.82 -12.89 11.96
C LEU A 27 -2.61 -11.40 12.29
N THR A 28 -3.68 -10.60 12.28
CA THR A 28 -3.64 -9.22 12.79
C THR A 28 -3.56 -9.20 14.32
N ALA A 29 -4.00 -10.27 15.01
CA ALA A 29 -3.96 -10.34 16.47
C ALA A 29 -2.54 -10.23 17.05
N ASP A 30 -1.56 -10.88 16.44
CA ASP A 30 -0.19 -10.93 16.95
C ASP A 30 0.60 -9.63 16.69
N TYR A 31 0.20 -8.82 15.70
CA TYR A 31 0.90 -7.58 15.31
C TYR A 31 0.06 -6.30 15.51
N ARG A 32 -0.98 -6.30 16.35
CA ARG A 32 -1.86 -5.12 16.50
C ARG A 32 -1.13 -3.90 17.06
N GLU A 33 -0.15 -4.11 17.92
CA GLU A 33 0.59 -3.00 18.53
C GLU A 33 1.53 -2.37 17.50
N GLU A 34 2.30 -3.19 16.80
CA GLU A 34 3.17 -2.81 15.69
C GLU A 34 2.38 -2.09 14.59
N HIS A 35 1.24 -2.65 14.21
CA HIS A 35 0.33 -2.04 13.25
C HIS A 35 -0.09 -0.65 13.71
N ARG A 36 -0.63 -0.50 14.92
CA ARG A 36 -1.07 0.80 15.46
C ARG A 36 0.06 1.82 15.56
N THR A 37 1.26 1.40 15.95
CA THR A 37 2.42 2.29 16.02
C THR A 37 2.87 2.71 14.63
N ALA A 38 2.91 1.80 13.66
CA ALA A 38 3.23 2.11 12.27
C ALA A 38 2.20 3.08 11.66
N GLU A 39 0.91 2.87 11.91
CA GLU A 39 -0.17 3.80 11.52
C GLU A 39 0.06 5.21 12.08
N SER A 40 0.31 5.31 13.39
CA SER A 40 0.55 6.60 14.06
C SER A 40 1.78 7.31 13.48
N ASN A 41 2.83 6.56 13.13
CA ASN A 41 4.02 7.11 12.50
C ASN A 41 3.74 7.57 11.07
N LEU A 42 2.96 6.82 10.29
CA LEU A 42 2.58 7.18 8.93
C LEU A 42 1.72 8.45 8.92
N GLU A 43 0.74 8.55 9.80
CA GLU A 43 -0.08 9.75 9.97
C GLU A 43 0.78 10.97 10.30
N ALA A 44 1.71 10.84 11.24
CA ALA A 44 2.64 11.91 11.59
C ALA A 44 3.62 12.28 10.45
N ALA A 45 4.04 11.30 9.64
CA ALA A 45 5.03 11.49 8.60
C ALA A 45 4.44 12.09 7.31
N PHE A 46 3.23 11.68 6.94
CA PHE A 46 2.57 12.14 5.73
C PHE A 46 1.69 13.36 5.96
N GLY A 47 1.07 13.52 7.15
CA GLY A 47 0.18 14.65 7.44
C GLY A 47 -0.82 14.92 6.30
N ASP A 48 -0.92 16.19 5.88
CA ASP A 48 -1.70 16.61 4.70
C ASP A 48 -0.86 16.52 3.40
N ALA A 49 -0.32 15.35 3.04
CA ALA A 49 0.41 15.17 1.79
C ALA A 49 -0.50 15.46 0.57
N PRO A 50 -0.38 16.62 -0.11
CA PRO A 50 -1.44 17.13 -0.97
C PRO A 50 -1.52 16.46 -2.35
N ASP A 51 -0.61 15.53 -2.64
CA ASP A 51 -0.55 14.81 -3.92
C ASP A 51 -1.04 13.35 -3.82
N LEU A 52 -1.32 12.88 -2.60
CA LEU A 52 -1.92 11.59 -2.34
C LEU A 52 -3.40 11.77 -2.00
N SER A 53 -4.25 10.86 -2.48
CA SER A 53 -5.70 10.91 -2.24
C SER A 53 -6.03 10.71 -0.77
N GLU A 54 -5.23 9.88 -0.09
CA GLU A 54 -5.35 9.59 1.33
C GLU A 54 -3.96 9.35 1.92
N THR A 55 -3.83 9.51 3.24
CA THR A 55 -2.63 9.13 3.98
C THR A 55 -2.36 7.63 3.80
N PRO A 56 -1.15 7.23 3.38
CA PRO A 56 -0.77 5.82 3.34
C PRO A 56 -0.90 5.17 4.72
N HIS A 57 -1.40 3.94 4.75
CA HIS A 57 -1.55 3.13 5.96
C HIS A 57 -0.98 1.73 5.69
N VAL A 58 -0.60 1.00 6.74
CA VAL A 58 -0.28 -0.43 6.66
C VAL A 58 -1.58 -1.18 6.43
N ALA A 59 -1.87 -1.51 5.17
CA ALA A 59 -3.10 -2.23 4.84
C ALA A 59 -3.05 -3.68 5.34
N GLU A 60 -1.88 -4.32 5.25
CA GLU A 60 -1.71 -5.73 5.60
C GLU A 60 -0.30 -6.01 6.15
N VAL A 61 -0.20 -6.94 7.10
CA VAL A 61 1.06 -7.56 7.53
C VAL A 61 0.95 -9.05 7.23
N ASN A 62 1.54 -9.47 6.11
CA ASN A 62 1.35 -10.82 5.59
C ASN A 62 2.44 -11.76 6.10
N ARG A 63 2.08 -12.80 6.85
CA ARG A 63 3.00 -13.91 7.14
C ARG A 63 3.20 -14.76 5.90
N VAL A 64 4.44 -14.81 5.42
CA VAL A 64 4.82 -15.54 4.20
C VAL A 64 5.64 -16.80 4.47
N ASN A 65 6.22 -16.92 5.66
CA ASN A 65 6.94 -18.11 6.08
C ASN A 65 7.14 -18.15 7.60
N GLU A 66 7.81 -19.18 8.10
CA GLU A 66 8.39 -19.25 9.43
C GLU A 66 9.93 -19.27 9.31
N HIS A 67 10.61 -18.51 10.17
CA HIS A 67 12.06 -18.49 10.23
C HIS A 67 12.57 -19.69 11.06
N ARG A 68 13.85 -20.00 10.94
CA ARG A 68 14.47 -21.19 11.59
C ARG A 68 14.43 -21.16 13.13
N ASP A 69 14.22 -19.99 13.73
CA ASP A 69 14.06 -19.80 15.18
C ASP A 69 12.60 -19.95 15.64
N GLY A 70 11.66 -20.15 14.72
CA GLY A 70 10.24 -20.28 14.98
C GLY A 70 9.48 -18.96 14.93
N SER A 71 10.14 -17.82 14.74
CA SER A 71 9.48 -16.52 14.56
C SER A 71 8.93 -16.39 13.14
N ASP A 72 7.89 -15.58 12.96
CA ASP A 72 7.25 -15.41 11.67
C ASP A 72 8.11 -14.61 10.69
N VAL A 73 8.00 -14.92 9.40
CA VAL A 73 8.53 -14.10 8.32
C VAL A 73 7.37 -13.33 7.69
N VAL A 74 7.43 -12.00 7.75
CA VAL A 74 6.32 -11.11 7.38
C VAL A 74 6.67 -10.17 6.22
N VAL A 75 5.63 -9.66 5.57
CA VAL A 75 5.69 -8.62 4.53
C VAL A 75 4.66 -7.54 4.86
N PRO A 76 5.11 -6.38 5.39
CA PRO A 76 4.25 -5.21 5.53
C PRO A 76 3.92 -4.62 4.15
N VAL A 77 2.63 -4.39 3.89
CA VAL A 77 2.12 -3.85 2.63
C VAL A 77 1.48 -2.49 2.87
N VAL A 78 1.95 -1.48 2.14
CA VAL A 78 1.50 -0.08 2.28
C VAL A 78 1.04 0.45 0.93
N PRO A 79 -0.28 0.60 0.70
CA PRO A 79 -0.79 1.25 -0.49
C PRO A 79 -0.64 2.77 -0.43
N ALA A 80 -0.36 3.38 -1.57
CA ALA A 80 -0.32 4.83 -1.78
C ALA A 80 -1.05 5.17 -3.09
N VAL A 81 -2.08 6.01 -3.01
CA VAL A 81 -2.91 6.40 -4.15
C VAL A 81 -2.63 7.85 -4.49
N PHE A 82 -2.18 8.14 -5.71
CA PHE A 82 -1.94 9.51 -6.17
C PHE A 82 -3.23 10.16 -6.68
N GLU A 83 -3.40 11.45 -6.37
CA GLU A 83 -4.57 12.22 -6.82
C GLU A 83 -4.54 12.50 -8.33
N ALA A 84 -3.35 12.83 -8.84
CA ALA A 84 -3.16 13.27 -10.21
C ALA A 84 -3.22 12.11 -11.21
N SER A 85 -3.72 12.40 -12.41
CA SER A 85 -3.59 11.52 -13.57
C SER A 85 -2.19 11.59 -14.18
N GLY A 86 -1.76 10.50 -14.79
CA GLY A 86 -0.43 10.33 -15.35
C GLY A 86 0.56 9.72 -14.36
N GLU A 87 1.65 9.17 -14.89
CA GLU A 87 2.66 8.51 -14.06
C GLU A 87 3.37 9.52 -13.15
N PRO A 88 3.38 9.29 -11.81
CA PRO A 88 4.05 10.17 -10.88
C PRO A 88 5.56 10.20 -11.16
N PRO A 89 6.24 11.34 -10.96
CA PRO A 89 7.69 11.42 -11.13
C PRO A 89 8.41 10.38 -10.26
N ARG A 90 9.41 9.70 -10.83
CA ARG A 90 10.17 8.65 -10.14
C ARG A 90 10.73 9.10 -8.79
N GLN A 91 11.22 10.33 -8.72
CA GLN A 91 11.70 10.93 -7.48
C GLN A 91 10.61 10.96 -6.41
N ARG A 92 9.40 11.40 -6.77
CA ARG A 92 8.28 11.50 -5.82
C ARG A 92 7.85 10.12 -5.31
N VAL A 93 7.81 9.12 -6.20
CA VAL A 93 7.57 7.72 -5.81
C VAL A 93 8.54 7.29 -4.70
N TYR A 94 9.84 7.53 -4.88
CA TYR A 94 10.84 7.11 -3.90
C TYR A 94 10.92 7.99 -2.66
N GLU A 95 10.48 9.25 -2.72
CA GLU A 95 10.24 10.06 -1.52
C GLU A 95 9.13 9.43 -0.68
N VAL A 96 8.01 9.01 -1.29
CA VAL A 96 6.94 8.28 -0.61
C VAL A 96 7.47 6.97 -0.02
N VAL A 97 8.23 6.18 -0.78
CA VAL A 97 8.85 4.94 -0.27
C VAL A 97 9.74 5.23 0.94
N GLY A 98 10.64 6.21 0.86
CA GLY A 98 11.52 6.58 1.96
C GLY A 98 10.75 6.99 3.22
N THR A 99 9.70 7.79 3.07
CA THR A 99 8.82 8.19 4.18
C THR A 99 8.09 6.98 4.80
N VAL A 100 7.56 6.06 3.98
CA VAL A 100 6.96 4.81 4.46
C VAL A 100 7.98 3.98 5.24
N LEU A 101 9.17 3.77 4.69
CA LEU A 101 10.22 2.99 5.36
C LEU A 101 10.62 3.61 6.70
N ALA A 102 10.73 4.93 6.78
CA ALA A 102 11.04 5.63 8.02
C ALA A 102 9.96 5.46 9.10
N ALA A 103 8.69 5.38 8.69
CA ALA A 103 7.57 5.18 9.62
C ALA A 103 7.42 3.72 10.07
N VAL A 104 7.64 2.77 9.15
CA VAL A 104 7.27 1.35 9.32
C VAL A 104 8.46 0.49 9.76
N HIS A 105 9.66 0.66 9.17
CA HIS A 105 10.78 -0.23 9.43
C HIS A 105 11.20 -0.31 10.91
N PRO A 106 11.33 0.81 11.66
CA PRO A 106 11.72 0.75 13.07
C PRO A 106 10.76 -0.03 13.96
N VAL A 107 9.50 -0.15 13.56
CA VAL A 107 8.47 -0.86 14.32
C VAL A 107 8.64 -2.37 14.17
N PHE A 108 8.90 -2.85 12.95
CA PHE A 108 9.03 -4.28 12.68
C PHE A 108 10.44 -4.83 12.91
N ASP A 109 11.49 -4.01 12.80
CA ASP A 109 12.88 -4.42 13.07
C ASP A 109 13.10 -4.78 14.56
N GLY A 110 12.36 -4.14 15.46
CA GLY A 110 12.41 -4.41 16.90
C GLY A 110 11.42 -5.47 17.40
N ALA A 111 10.58 -6.02 16.53
CA ALA A 111 9.51 -6.97 16.89
C ALA A 111 10.00 -8.44 16.84
N ASP A 112 9.21 -9.37 17.41
CA ASP A 112 9.49 -10.82 17.33
C ASP A 112 9.06 -11.40 15.97
N CYS A 113 9.61 -10.84 14.90
CA CYS A 113 9.37 -11.27 13.52
C CYS A 113 10.54 -10.92 12.61
N HIS A 114 10.59 -11.54 11.43
CA HIS A 114 11.56 -11.26 10.39
C HIS A 114 10.87 -10.63 9.19
N VAL A 115 11.21 -9.40 8.83
CA VAL A 115 10.68 -8.81 7.59
C VAL A 115 11.39 -9.40 6.39
N ARG A 116 10.66 -9.98 5.44
CA ARG A 116 11.24 -10.44 4.16
C ARG A 116 11.56 -9.25 3.25
N HIS A 117 10.60 -8.35 3.11
CA HIS A 117 10.67 -7.09 2.37
C HIS A 117 9.48 -6.21 2.75
N TYR A 118 9.58 -4.92 2.49
CA TYR A 118 8.47 -3.97 2.52
C TYR A 118 7.88 -3.86 1.12
N ASP A 119 6.56 -3.86 0.99
CA ASP A 119 5.88 -3.73 -0.30
C ASP A 119 5.04 -2.45 -0.35
N VAL A 120 5.53 -1.45 -1.08
CA VAL A 120 4.82 -0.19 -1.29
C VAL A 120 4.10 -0.26 -2.63
N GLN A 121 2.77 -0.30 -2.58
CA GLN A 121 1.93 -0.45 -3.75
C GLN A 121 1.32 0.89 -4.14
N PHE A 122 1.39 1.24 -5.42
CA PHE A 122 0.97 2.52 -5.96
C PHE A 122 -0.22 2.36 -6.89
N ALA A 123 -1.17 3.29 -6.80
CA ALA A 123 -2.22 3.48 -7.79
C ALA A 123 -2.26 4.93 -8.25
N TYR A 124 -2.47 5.10 -9.56
CA TYR A 124 -2.69 6.39 -10.19
C TYR A 124 -3.55 6.18 -11.44
N ALA A 125 -4.24 7.22 -11.92
CA ALA A 125 -4.93 7.12 -13.20
C ALA A 125 -3.93 7.29 -14.34
N ASP A 126 -4.16 6.64 -15.49
CA ASP A 126 -3.39 6.92 -16.69
C ASP A 126 -3.55 8.37 -17.17
N GLU A 127 -2.76 8.79 -18.16
CA GLU A 127 -2.75 10.20 -18.63
C GLU A 127 -4.12 10.69 -19.11
N ALA A 128 -4.95 9.78 -19.62
CA ALA A 128 -6.29 10.08 -20.11
C ALA A 128 -7.37 10.03 -19.01
N ALA A 129 -7.02 9.60 -17.80
CA ALA A 129 -7.94 9.30 -16.71
C ALA A 129 -9.07 8.33 -17.12
N GLU A 130 -8.72 7.31 -17.90
CA GLU A 130 -9.65 6.26 -18.36
C GLU A 130 -9.46 4.95 -17.59
N ALA A 131 -8.25 4.70 -17.07
CA ALA A 131 -7.93 3.47 -16.37
C ALA A 131 -7.01 3.71 -15.17
N VAL A 132 -7.13 2.83 -14.17
CA VAL A 132 -6.19 2.79 -13.05
C VAL A 132 -4.95 2.00 -13.44
N VAL A 133 -3.78 2.54 -13.14
CA VAL A 133 -2.49 1.89 -13.26
C VAL A 133 -1.99 1.52 -11.87
N TYR A 134 -1.62 0.26 -11.70
CA TYR A 134 -1.05 -0.27 -10.46
C TYR A 134 0.43 -0.58 -10.65
N ARG A 135 1.27 -0.12 -9.72
CA ARG A 135 2.71 -0.40 -9.69
C ARG A 135 3.18 -0.67 -8.28
N ARG A 136 4.32 -1.34 -8.09
CA ARG A 136 4.85 -1.64 -6.74
C ARG A 136 6.35 -1.46 -6.65
N VAL A 137 6.81 -1.07 -5.47
CA VAL A 137 8.23 -1.08 -5.11
C VAL A 137 8.38 -2.01 -3.92
N THR A 138 9.29 -2.99 -4.03
CA THR A 138 9.69 -3.79 -2.87
C THR A 138 11.09 -3.45 -2.44
N VAL A 139 11.30 -3.32 -1.14
CA VAL A 139 12.60 -2.99 -0.55
C VAL A 139 12.93 -4.01 0.52
N ASP A 140 14.11 -4.63 0.44
CA ASP A 140 14.58 -5.54 1.49
C ASP A 140 14.97 -4.76 2.77
N PRO A 141 15.02 -5.42 3.93
CA PRO A 141 15.35 -4.76 5.20
C PRO A 141 16.71 -4.08 5.21
N GLY A 142 17.71 -4.60 4.50
CA GLY A 142 19.05 -4.01 4.47
C GLY A 142 19.09 -2.69 3.71
N LEU A 143 18.34 -2.58 2.61
CA LEU A 143 18.13 -1.29 1.93
C LEU A 143 17.31 -0.31 2.76
N ALA A 144 16.30 -0.80 3.50
CA ALA A 144 15.51 0.03 4.41
C ALA A 144 16.37 0.61 5.54
N GLU A 145 17.15 -0.22 6.24
CA GLU A 145 18.06 0.22 7.31
C GLU A 145 19.07 1.25 6.78
N ARG A 146 19.64 1.00 5.60
CA ARG A 146 20.57 1.93 4.97
C ARG A 146 19.93 3.29 4.67
N ALA A 147 18.68 3.32 4.18
CA ALA A 147 17.97 4.57 3.93
C ALA A 147 17.71 5.41 5.18
N LEU A 148 17.69 4.79 6.36
CA LEU A 148 17.46 5.49 7.63
C LEU A 148 18.75 5.90 8.34
N THR A 149 19.82 5.15 8.13
CA THR A 149 21.09 5.34 8.85
C THR A 149 22.11 6.17 8.06
N ASP A 150 22.07 6.14 6.73
CA ASP A 150 22.97 6.89 5.85
C ASP A 150 22.28 8.17 5.34
N SER A 151 22.64 9.32 5.91
CA SER A 151 22.08 10.62 5.52
C SER A 151 22.43 11.06 4.09
N THR A 152 23.37 10.39 3.43
CA THR A 152 23.69 10.62 2.01
C THR A 152 22.86 9.74 1.07
N PHE A 153 22.11 8.78 1.63
CA PHE A 153 21.27 7.86 0.89
C PHE A 153 19.86 8.42 0.73
N ASP A 154 19.73 9.42 -0.15
CA ASP A 154 18.46 10.05 -0.47
C ASP A 154 17.51 9.14 -1.28
N ALA A 155 16.30 9.63 -1.56
CA ALA A 155 15.29 8.92 -2.34
C ALA A 155 15.81 8.44 -3.71
N MET A 156 16.68 9.20 -4.36
CA MET A 156 17.24 8.82 -5.66
C MET A 156 18.40 7.82 -5.54
N ALA A 157 19.12 7.82 -4.42
CA ALA A 157 20.06 6.77 -4.07
C ALA A 157 19.33 5.44 -3.80
N LEU A 158 18.22 5.49 -3.04
CA LEU A 158 17.34 4.33 -2.85
C LEU A 158 16.79 3.83 -4.18
N ALA A 159 16.31 4.72 -5.04
CA ALA A 159 15.83 4.38 -6.38
C ALA A 159 16.85 3.60 -7.19
N ARG A 160 18.10 4.06 -7.17
CA ARG A 160 19.20 3.42 -7.89
C ARG A 160 19.51 2.04 -7.32
N ALA A 161 19.57 1.92 -6.00
CA ALA A 161 19.89 0.65 -5.35
C ALA A 161 18.81 -0.41 -5.56
N VAL A 162 17.53 -0.03 -5.46
CA VAL A 162 16.40 -0.92 -5.77
C VAL A 162 16.48 -1.37 -7.22
N LYS A 163 16.69 -0.45 -8.15
CA LYS A 163 16.84 -0.78 -9.57
C LYS A 163 18.04 -1.67 -9.88
N GLU A 164 19.15 -1.50 -9.18
CA GLU A 164 20.35 -2.34 -9.34
C GLU A 164 20.15 -3.75 -8.77
N GLY A 165 19.30 -3.89 -7.75
CA GLY A 165 18.96 -5.18 -7.14
C GLY A 165 17.82 -5.92 -7.83
N ASP A 166 16.98 -5.22 -8.60
CA ASP A 166 15.86 -5.81 -9.35
C ASP A 166 16.39 -6.72 -10.47
N ASP A 167 16.10 -8.02 -10.35
CA ASP A 167 16.49 -9.06 -11.29
C ASP A 167 15.43 -9.35 -12.37
N GLY A 168 14.29 -8.67 -12.32
CA GLY A 168 13.15 -8.82 -13.20
C GLY A 168 12.17 -9.92 -12.80
N ASP A 169 12.39 -10.63 -11.69
CA ASP A 169 11.43 -11.55 -11.08
C ASP A 169 10.64 -10.81 -9.98
N ASP A 170 9.35 -10.60 -10.20
CA ASP A 170 8.49 -9.85 -9.26
C ASP A 170 8.20 -10.60 -7.95
N GLY A 171 8.60 -11.87 -7.86
CA GLY A 171 8.61 -12.69 -6.64
C GLY A 171 9.89 -12.56 -5.80
N VAL A 172 10.93 -11.89 -6.32
CA VAL A 172 12.23 -11.72 -5.67
C VAL A 172 12.48 -10.22 -5.42
N PRO A 173 12.44 -9.76 -4.16
CA PRO A 173 12.77 -8.38 -3.86
C PRO A 173 14.29 -8.11 -4.04
N PRO A 174 14.69 -6.88 -4.39
CA PRO A 174 13.85 -5.69 -4.57
C PRO A 174 13.20 -5.59 -5.97
N VAL A 175 12.12 -4.81 -6.11
CA VAL A 175 11.35 -4.64 -7.35
C VAL A 175 11.22 -3.15 -7.65
N ASP A 176 11.59 -2.70 -8.85
CA ASP A 176 11.72 -1.29 -9.25
C ASP A 176 10.45 -0.74 -9.92
N PHE A 177 9.41 -0.42 -9.13
CA PHE A 177 8.17 0.24 -9.61
C PHE A 177 7.53 -0.45 -10.80
N GLN A 178 7.46 -1.77 -10.69
CA GLN A 178 6.94 -2.64 -11.73
C GLN A 178 5.42 -2.58 -11.76
N ARG A 179 4.85 -2.59 -12.97
CA ARG A 179 3.40 -2.69 -13.18
C ARG A 179 2.92 -4.10 -12.87
N PHE A 180 1.78 -4.21 -12.20
CA PHE A 180 1.14 -5.49 -11.92
C PHE A 180 -0.39 -5.40 -12.06
N ASP A 181 -1.07 -6.55 -12.11
CA ASP A 181 -2.54 -6.61 -12.14
C ASP A 181 -3.09 -6.79 -10.72
N ALA A 182 -3.45 -5.68 -10.08
CA ALA A 182 -3.96 -5.66 -8.70
C ALA A 182 -5.31 -6.38 -8.52
N ARG A 183 -6.02 -6.70 -9.60
CA ARG A 183 -7.26 -7.49 -9.58
C ARG A 183 -6.99 -8.98 -9.70
N SER A 184 -5.80 -9.36 -10.16
CA SER A 184 -5.41 -10.77 -10.17
C SER A 184 -5.11 -11.23 -8.75
N THR A 185 -5.61 -12.41 -8.37
CA THR A 185 -5.28 -13.05 -7.09
C THR A 185 -3.87 -13.65 -7.05
N SER A 186 -3.16 -13.61 -8.18
CA SER A 186 -1.80 -14.14 -8.30
C SER A 186 -0.72 -13.06 -8.29
N ALA A 187 -1.07 -11.77 -8.35
CA ALA A 187 -0.11 -10.68 -8.53
C ALA A 187 -0.32 -9.59 -7.47
N GLY A 188 0.69 -9.36 -6.64
CA GLY A 188 0.66 -8.33 -5.59
C GLY A 188 -0.27 -8.63 -4.40
N SER A 189 -0.94 -9.78 -4.39
CA SER A 189 -1.67 -10.29 -3.22
C SER A 189 -0.87 -11.39 -2.52
N TYR A 190 -0.92 -11.41 -1.19
CA TYR A 190 -0.25 -12.40 -0.35
C TYR A 190 -1.23 -13.34 0.37
N ALA A 191 -2.45 -12.88 0.65
CA ALA A 191 -3.49 -13.62 1.35
C ALA A 191 -4.53 -14.29 0.42
N GLY A 192 -4.22 -14.43 -0.88
CA GLY A 192 -5.12 -15.05 -1.86
C GLY A 192 -6.32 -14.19 -2.29
N GLY A 193 -6.31 -12.89 -1.94
CA GLY A 193 -7.31 -11.89 -2.33
C GLY A 193 -6.84 -11.01 -3.50
N HIS A 194 -7.41 -9.81 -3.62
CA HIS A 194 -6.84 -8.76 -4.48
C HIS A 194 -5.65 -8.09 -3.79
N ALA A 195 -4.89 -7.28 -4.52
CA ALA A 195 -3.82 -6.50 -3.89
C ALA A 195 -4.39 -5.35 -3.05
N ALA A 196 -3.76 -5.04 -1.92
CA ALA A 196 -4.20 -4.02 -0.97
C ALA A 196 -4.48 -2.65 -1.64
N VAL A 197 -3.66 -2.26 -2.61
CA VAL A 197 -3.84 -1.00 -3.33
C VAL A 197 -5.13 -0.93 -4.14
N HIS A 198 -5.68 -2.06 -4.60
CA HIS A 198 -6.96 -2.07 -5.29
C HIS A 198 -8.09 -1.64 -4.35
N ALA A 199 -8.13 -2.22 -3.13
CA ALA A 199 -9.09 -1.85 -2.11
C ALA A 199 -8.94 -0.38 -1.70
N ALA A 200 -7.70 0.08 -1.46
CA ALA A 200 -7.42 1.48 -1.15
C ALA A 200 -7.90 2.43 -2.26
N THR A 201 -7.69 2.08 -3.54
CA THR A 201 -8.15 2.91 -4.66
C THR A 201 -9.67 2.99 -4.74
N VAL A 202 -10.39 1.91 -4.42
CA VAL A 202 -11.86 1.87 -4.44
C VAL A 202 -12.45 2.62 -3.23
N ALA A 203 -11.77 2.57 -2.08
CA ALA A 203 -12.17 3.29 -0.87
C ALA A 203 -11.88 4.79 -0.95
N ALA A 204 -10.85 5.18 -1.71
CA ALA A 204 -10.40 6.55 -1.84
C ALA A 204 -11.55 7.50 -2.22
N SER A 205 -11.70 8.55 -1.42
CA SER A 205 -12.79 9.52 -1.59
C SER A 205 -12.53 10.58 -2.68
N SER A 206 -11.27 10.78 -3.06
CA SER A 206 -10.81 11.75 -4.06
C SER A 206 -9.80 11.12 -5.03
N GLY A 207 -9.43 11.86 -6.08
CA GLY A 207 -8.37 11.47 -7.01
C GLY A 207 -8.85 10.81 -8.31
N ALA A 208 -8.03 10.96 -9.34
CA ALA A 208 -8.33 10.43 -10.67
C ALA A 208 -8.41 8.90 -10.66
N ALA A 209 -7.54 8.23 -9.89
CA ALA A 209 -7.52 6.77 -9.76
C ALA A 209 -8.82 6.23 -9.14
N ALA A 210 -9.30 6.86 -8.06
CA ALA A 210 -10.56 6.49 -7.41
C ALA A 210 -11.77 6.65 -8.33
N SER A 211 -11.79 7.74 -9.12
CA SER A 211 -12.82 8.00 -10.13
C SER A 211 -12.87 6.89 -11.19
N CYS A 212 -11.70 6.43 -11.66
CA CYS A 212 -11.60 5.34 -12.64
C CYS A 212 -11.98 3.98 -12.02
N ALA A 213 -11.63 3.74 -10.76
CA ALA A 213 -11.92 2.50 -10.06
C ALA A 213 -13.44 2.33 -9.81
N SER A 214 -14.12 3.41 -9.45
CA SER A 214 -15.57 3.45 -9.19
C SER A 214 -16.42 3.55 -10.46
N GLY A 215 -15.89 4.12 -11.55
CA GLY A 215 -16.56 4.25 -12.85
C GLY A 215 -16.87 2.92 -13.57
N GLY A 216 -16.38 1.80 -13.05
CA GLY A 216 -16.65 0.45 -13.60
C GLY A 216 -18.06 -0.08 -13.33
N ALA A 217 -18.86 0.56 -12.48
CA ALA A 217 -20.25 0.18 -12.19
C ALA A 217 -21.25 1.14 -12.85
N GLY A 218 -21.33 1.14 -14.19
CA GLY A 218 -22.25 2.04 -14.89
C GLY A 218 -22.38 1.91 -16.40
N ALA A 219 -22.01 0.78 -17.01
CA ALA A 219 -22.30 0.51 -18.43
C ALA A 219 -23.19 -0.73 -18.55
N GLY A 220 -24.46 -0.58 -18.16
CA GLY A 220 -25.48 -1.62 -18.23
C GLY A 220 -26.76 -1.13 -18.90
N ALA A 221 -26.84 -1.39 -20.21
CA ALA A 221 -28.03 -1.54 -21.06
C ALA A 221 -28.95 -0.32 -21.29
N GLY A 222 -28.82 0.25 -22.48
CA GLY A 222 -29.92 0.96 -23.14
C GLY A 222 -31.07 0.04 -23.59
N GLY A 223 -32.21 0.69 -23.85
CA GLY A 223 -33.42 0.16 -24.49
C GLY A 223 -34.65 0.84 -23.88
N ALA A 224 -35.51 1.58 -24.58
CA ALA A 224 -35.77 1.76 -26.01
C ALA A 224 -36.55 3.08 -26.24
N PRO A 225 -36.68 3.55 -27.50
CA PRO A 225 -37.52 4.70 -27.89
C PRO A 225 -39.00 4.29 -28.15
N GLY A 226 -39.91 5.27 -28.06
CA GLY A 226 -41.35 5.18 -28.42
C GLY A 226 -42.26 5.33 -27.20
N CYS A 227 -43.26 6.22 -27.16
CA CYS A 227 -44.20 6.68 -28.17
C CYS A 227 -44.50 8.18 -27.99
#